data_AF-A0A2N9IH04-F1
#
_entry.id   AF-A0A2N9IH04-F1
#
_cell.length_a   1.000
_cell.length_b   1.000
_cell.length_c   1.000
_cell.angle_alpha   90.00
_cell.angle_beta   90.00
_cell.angle_gamma   90.00
#
_symmetry.space_group_name_H-M   'P 1'
#
loop_
_entity.id
_entity.type
_entity.pdbx_description
1 polymer ?
#
loop_
_entity_poly.entity_id
_entity_poly.type
_entity_poly.pdbx_seq_one_letter_code
_entity_poly.pdbx_strand_id
1 'polypeptide(L)'
;MKSVYCRSEYCGWIMGPGIKSKCDDYAQDCPDYQNLYAAWSADGISIGSTSGHLLTEMLEETVGDFLIGCSNSSTHQPMGGAGFESTDLILDFDGELEAEGLSYTPLIKGKSVNDGFHFYGYRYVNLLEIIVGDMHGKIPDKFLVISPDGNGGTLLNTWTLYTYMERSIYQNLTQAFESQMGRYARAPDIGVLGPCFQLIPNEDFVYYPALSLLFEGGAKMELSWIEL
;
A
#
# COMPACT_ATOMS: atom_id res chain seq x y z
N MET A 1 9.65 -4.37 -28.86
CA MET A 1 9.66 -3.32 -27.84
C MET A 1 10.42 -2.09 -28.33
N LYS A 2 9.94 -0.88 -28.01
CA LYS A 2 10.61 0.40 -28.30
C LYS A 2 10.96 1.09 -26.98
N SER A 3 12.15 1.69 -26.91
CA SER A 3 12.57 2.49 -25.76
C SER A 3 11.75 3.77 -25.65
N VAL A 4 11.50 4.19 -24.41
CA VAL A 4 10.85 5.47 -24.12
C VAL A 4 11.91 6.57 -24.01
N TYR A 5 11.77 7.62 -24.81
CA TYR A 5 12.66 8.79 -24.77
C TYR A 5 12.15 9.88 -23.83
N CYS A 6 13.04 10.71 -23.29
CA CYS A 6 12.74 11.84 -22.39
C CYS A 6 11.65 12.79 -22.92
N ARG A 7 11.59 13.02 -24.24
CA ARG A 7 10.57 13.87 -24.89
C ARG A 7 9.16 13.30 -24.87
N SER A 8 9.03 11.99 -24.69
CA SER A 8 7.75 11.30 -24.74
C SER A 8 6.89 11.66 -23.53
N GLU A 9 5.58 11.81 -23.75
CA GLU A 9 4.62 11.96 -22.65
C GLU A 9 4.62 10.73 -21.71
N TYR A 10 4.89 9.54 -22.24
CA TYR A 10 5.02 8.31 -21.48
C TYR A 10 6.16 8.36 -20.44
N CYS A 11 7.23 9.12 -20.69
CA CYS A 11 8.30 9.31 -19.68
C CYS A 11 7.78 10.09 -18.45
N GLY A 12 6.83 11.01 -18.65
CA GLY A 12 6.20 11.78 -17.58
C GLY A 12 5.23 10.98 -16.72
N TRP A 13 4.71 9.85 -17.21
CA TRP A 13 3.73 9.03 -16.49
C TRP A 13 4.31 8.35 -15.23
N ILE A 14 5.59 7.97 -15.27
CA ILE A 14 6.27 7.33 -14.13
C ILE A 14 7.14 8.34 -13.38
N MET A 15 7.84 9.22 -14.09
CA MET A 15 8.80 10.15 -13.48
C MET A 15 8.16 11.44 -12.96
N GLY A 16 6.87 11.64 -13.23
CA GLY A 16 6.11 12.82 -12.84
C GLY A 16 6.29 14.03 -13.77
N PRO A 17 5.51 15.10 -13.54
CA PRO A 17 5.39 16.24 -14.45
C PRO A 17 6.67 17.10 -14.59
N GLY A 18 7.69 16.89 -13.73
CA GLY A 18 8.96 17.62 -13.74
C GLY A 18 10.10 16.96 -14.52
N ILE A 19 9.88 15.80 -15.14
CA ILE A 19 10.97 15.05 -15.80
C ILE A 19 11.55 15.79 -17.01
N LYS A 20 10.71 16.50 -17.78
CA LYS A 20 11.15 17.25 -18.96
C LYS A 20 12.18 18.33 -18.63
N SER A 21 12.09 18.94 -17.43
CA SER A 21 13.09 19.90 -16.93
C SER A 21 14.36 19.27 -16.36
N LYS A 22 14.37 17.95 -16.15
CA LYS A 22 15.51 17.18 -15.65
C LYS A 22 16.22 16.40 -16.76
N CYS A 23 15.80 16.54 -18.01
CA CYS A 23 16.47 15.93 -19.16
C CYS A 23 17.44 16.94 -19.79
N ASP A 24 18.73 16.61 -19.80
CA ASP A 24 19.78 17.45 -20.40
C ASP A 24 19.67 17.49 -21.94
N ASP A 25 19.32 16.36 -22.55
CA ASP A 25 18.98 16.24 -23.98
C ASP A 25 17.60 15.60 -24.16
N TYR A 26 16.73 16.22 -24.96
CA TYR A 26 15.39 15.70 -25.25
C TYR A 26 15.40 14.41 -26.09
N ALA A 27 16.53 14.08 -26.75
CA ALA A 27 16.73 12.83 -27.47
C ALA A 27 17.26 11.68 -26.60
N GLN A 28 17.61 11.94 -25.34
CA GLN A 28 18.11 10.92 -24.43
C GLN A 28 17.00 9.94 -24.01
N ASP A 29 17.38 8.73 -23.62
CA ASP A 29 16.47 7.74 -23.05
C ASP A 29 15.84 8.29 -21.75
N CYS A 30 14.58 7.93 -21.50
CA CYS A 30 13.93 8.26 -20.23
C CYS A 30 14.78 7.66 -19.09
N PRO A 31 15.03 8.40 -18.00
CA PRO A 31 15.91 7.87 -16.96
C PRO A 31 15.35 6.58 -16.37
N ASP A 32 16.25 5.71 -15.92
CA ASP A 32 15.87 4.42 -15.36
C ASP A 32 14.87 4.59 -14.22
N TYR A 33 13.83 3.77 -14.25
CA TYR A 33 12.90 3.74 -13.14
C TYR A 33 13.58 3.07 -11.96
N GLN A 34 13.36 3.62 -10.77
CA GLN A 34 13.74 3.00 -9.52
C GLN A 34 12.48 2.89 -8.66
N ASN A 35 11.92 1.70 -8.61
CA ASN A 35 10.77 1.44 -7.75
C ASN A 35 11.31 0.93 -6.41
N LEU A 36 11.13 1.77 -5.40
CA LEU A 36 11.45 1.42 -4.02
C LEU A 36 10.13 1.04 -3.34
N TYR A 37 9.92 -0.26 -3.17
CA TYR A 37 8.62 -0.83 -2.81
C TYR A 37 8.27 -0.63 -1.33
N ALA A 38 9.23 -0.17 -0.54
CA ALA A 38 9.10 0.59 0.71
C ALA A 38 10.50 0.77 1.34
N ALA A 39 10.84 1.97 1.80
CA ALA A 39 11.94 2.19 2.74
C ALA A 39 11.38 2.66 4.07
N TRP A 40 10.61 1.80 4.75
CA TRP A 40 10.46 1.93 6.19
C TRP A 40 11.35 0.90 6.86
N SER A 41 12.20 1.35 7.79
CA SER A 41 12.89 0.45 8.71
C SER A 41 11.88 0.00 9.77
N ALA A 42 11.06 -1.00 9.46
CA ALA A 42 10.51 -1.85 10.50
C ALA A 42 11.59 -2.90 10.80
N ASP A 43 12.04 -3.00 12.06
CA ASP A 43 13.11 -3.92 12.46
C ASP A 43 12.79 -5.34 11.93
N GLY A 44 13.54 -5.81 10.91
CA GLY A 44 13.45 -7.17 10.40
C GLY A 44 12.71 -7.41 9.08
N ILE A 45 12.25 -6.38 8.34
CA ILE A 45 11.62 -6.58 7.02
C ILE A 45 12.29 -5.71 5.95
N SER A 46 13.04 -6.33 5.05
CA SER A 46 13.54 -5.70 3.82
C SER A 46 12.51 -5.90 2.71
N ILE A 47 11.95 -4.81 2.17
CA ILE A 47 11.11 -4.87 0.98
C ILE A 47 12.01 -4.55 -0.21
N GLY A 48 12.02 -5.44 -1.21
CA GLY A 48 12.93 -5.43 -2.34
C GLY A 48 12.88 -4.14 -3.19
N SER A 49 13.89 -3.96 -4.04
CA SER A 49 13.90 -2.89 -5.04
C SER A 49 14.14 -3.46 -6.42
N THR A 50 13.55 -2.81 -7.43
CA THR A 50 13.90 -3.06 -8.84
C THR A 50 14.26 -1.76 -9.54
N SER A 51 15.16 -1.88 -10.50
CA SER A 51 15.56 -0.77 -11.38
C SER A 51 15.76 -1.26 -12.80
N GLY A 52 15.44 -0.42 -13.78
CA GLY A 52 15.49 -0.82 -15.18
C GLY A 52 15.09 0.25 -16.18
N HIS A 53 15.00 -0.17 -17.44
CA HIS A 53 14.65 0.69 -18.57
C HIS A 53 13.16 0.61 -18.91
N LEU A 54 12.56 1.74 -19.29
CA LEU A 54 11.16 1.80 -19.71
C LEU A 54 10.99 1.49 -21.20
N LEU A 55 10.05 0.60 -21.50
CA LEU A 55 9.68 0.13 -22.84
C LEU A 55 8.16 0.25 -23.03
N THR A 56 7.72 0.38 -24.28
CA THR A 56 6.29 0.38 -24.64
C THR A 56 5.88 -0.94 -25.31
N GLU A 57 4.68 -1.46 -25.00
CA GLU A 57 4.13 -2.70 -25.59
C GLU A 57 2.58 -2.68 -25.68
N MET A 58 1.98 -3.74 -26.26
CA MET A 58 0.52 -4.01 -26.36
C MET A 58 0.21 -5.38 -25.71
N LEU A 59 -0.86 -5.50 -24.92
CA LEU A 59 -1.25 -6.71 -24.19
C LEU A 59 -2.27 -7.52 -25.02
N GLU A 60 -2.40 -8.83 -24.77
CA GLU A 60 -3.25 -9.76 -25.54
C GLU A 60 -4.76 -9.41 -25.53
N GLU A 61 -5.23 -8.67 -24.52
CA GLU A 61 -6.51 -7.95 -24.56
C GLU A 61 -6.22 -6.45 -24.68
N THR A 62 -6.89 -5.76 -25.60
CA THR A 62 -6.49 -4.45 -26.13
C THR A 62 -6.62 -3.30 -25.14
N VAL A 63 -5.64 -3.18 -24.24
CA VAL A 63 -5.27 -1.92 -23.60
C VAL A 63 -4.06 -1.38 -24.36
N GLY A 64 -4.27 -0.32 -25.14
CA GLY A 64 -3.19 0.44 -25.75
C GLY A 64 -2.54 1.39 -24.73
N ASP A 65 -1.39 1.96 -25.07
CA ASP A 65 -0.73 2.99 -24.26
C ASP A 65 -0.42 2.57 -22.82
N PHE A 66 0.37 1.51 -22.64
CA PHE A 66 0.94 1.16 -21.34
C PHE A 66 2.44 0.94 -21.40
N LEU A 67 3.08 1.05 -20.23
CA LEU A 67 4.53 0.96 -20.07
C LEU A 67 4.91 -0.37 -19.42
N ILE A 68 5.93 -1.01 -19.97
CA ILE A 68 6.61 -2.17 -19.38
C ILE A 68 8.04 -1.78 -19.05
N GLY A 69 8.47 -2.05 -17.82
CA GLY A 69 9.87 -1.90 -17.43
C GLY A 69 10.67 -3.18 -17.65
N CYS A 70 11.83 -3.10 -18.29
CA CYS A 70 12.83 -4.17 -18.30
C CYS A 70 13.82 -3.94 -17.15
N SER A 71 13.72 -4.76 -16.11
CA SER A 71 14.55 -4.64 -14.91
C SER A 71 15.97 -5.14 -15.17
N ASN A 72 16.98 -4.32 -14.91
CA ASN A 72 18.40 -4.69 -14.97
C ASN A 72 18.91 -5.23 -13.62
N SER A 73 18.28 -4.81 -12.52
CA SER A 73 18.60 -5.27 -11.17
C SER A 73 17.32 -5.40 -10.35
N SER A 74 17.18 -6.54 -9.68
CA SER A 74 16.08 -6.84 -8.77
C SER A 74 16.62 -7.54 -7.53
N THR A 75 16.11 -7.16 -6.37
CA THR A 75 16.42 -7.82 -5.09
C THR A 75 15.12 -8.32 -4.45
N HIS A 76 15.05 -9.62 -4.16
CA HIS A 76 13.93 -10.21 -3.39
C HIS A 76 12.51 -9.96 -3.97
N GLN A 77 12.37 -9.83 -5.30
CA GLN A 77 11.07 -9.68 -5.98
C GLN A 77 10.76 -10.88 -6.91
N PRO A 78 9.48 -11.19 -7.19
CA PRO A 78 9.10 -12.15 -8.23
C PRO A 78 9.60 -11.71 -9.62
N MET A 79 9.56 -12.62 -10.61
CA MET A 79 10.08 -12.39 -11.97
C MET A 79 9.49 -11.17 -12.71
N GLY A 80 8.40 -10.60 -12.20
CA GLY A 80 7.79 -9.36 -12.67
C GLY A 80 6.69 -8.91 -11.69
N GLY A 81 6.25 -7.65 -11.83
CA GLY A 81 5.18 -7.07 -11.02
C GLY A 81 4.38 -6.03 -11.82
N ALA A 82 3.08 -5.96 -11.58
CA ALA A 82 2.19 -4.95 -12.17
C ALA A 82 1.80 -3.95 -11.06
N GLY A 83 2.15 -2.67 -11.25
CA GLY A 83 1.85 -1.62 -10.28
C GLY A 83 0.47 -1.00 -10.55
N PHE A 84 -0.36 -0.90 -9.51
CA PHE A 84 -1.71 -0.29 -9.55
C PHE A 84 -1.75 1.08 -8.85
N GLU A 85 -0.64 1.79 -8.86
CA GLU A 85 -0.48 3.10 -8.24
C GLU A 85 -1.14 4.22 -9.08
N SER A 86 -1.06 5.48 -8.64
CA SER A 86 -1.71 6.66 -9.21
C SER A 86 -0.88 7.15 -10.37
N THR A 87 -0.71 6.26 -11.33
CA THR A 87 -0.23 6.56 -12.66
C THR A 87 -1.45 6.82 -13.55
N ASP A 88 -1.22 7.42 -14.72
CA ASP A 88 -2.28 7.58 -15.73
C ASP A 88 -2.68 6.23 -16.37
N LEU A 89 -1.99 5.13 -16.01
CA LEU A 89 -2.35 3.77 -16.40
C LEU A 89 -3.38 3.20 -15.42
N ILE A 90 -4.65 3.42 -15.72
CA ILE A 90 -5.76 2.71 -15.08
C ILE A 90 -6.00 1.44 -15.89
N LEU A 91 -5.68 0.28 -15.33
CA LEU A 91 -6.17 -1.00 -15.85
C LEU A 91 -7.64 -1.11 -15.45
N ASP A 92 -8.48 -0.41 -16.22
CA ASP A 92 -9.93 -0.47 -16.09
C ASP A 92 -10.42 -1.73 -16.82
N PHE A 93 -10.82 -2.74 -16.06
CA PHE A 93 -11.52 -3.90 -16.60
C PHE A 93 -13.00 -3.53 -16.66
N ASP A 94 -13.44 -2.99 -17.80
CA ASP A 94 -14.83 -2.58 -18.13
C ASP A 94 -15.65 -2.09 -16.92
N GLY A 95 -15.63 -0.77 -16.71
CA GLY A 95 -16.36 -0.07 -15.67
C GLY A 95 -17.87 -0.36 -15.66
N GLU A 96 -18.29 -1.14 -14.67
CA GLU A 96 -19.56 -1.03 -13.94
C GLU A 96 -19.50 -1.97 -12.72
N LEU A 97 -18.59 -1.69 -11.79
CA LEU A 97 -18.64 -2.28 -10.44
C LEU A 97 -19.43 -1.36 -9.49
N GLU A 98 -20.56 -0.83 -9.92
CA GLU A 98 -21.60 -0.41 -8.98
C GLU A 98 -22.35 -1.68 -8.53
N ALA A 99 -21.69 -2.49 -7.72
CA ALA A 99 -22.38 -3.60 -7.07
C ALA A 99 -23.27 -3.04 -5.95
N GLU A 100 -24.56 -3.40 -5.96
CA GLU A 100 -25.47 -3.07 -4.85
C GLU A 100 -24.90 -3.60 -3.53
N GLY A 101 -24.88 -2.76 -2.50
CA GLY A 101 -24.39 -3.13 -1.17
C GLY A 101 -22.91 -2.83 -0.90
N LEU A 102 -22.20 -2.19 -1.84
CA LEU A 102 -20.86 -1.66 -1.56
C LEU A 102 -20.91 -0.38 -0.73
N SER A 103 -19.90 -0.22 0.14
CA SER A 103 -19.64 1.01 0.88
C SER A 103 -18.37 1.67 0.35
N TYR A 104 -18.39 3.00 0.24
CA TYR A 104 -17.33 3.75 -0.43
C TYR A 104 -16.70 4.75 0.54
N THR A 105 -15.37 4.89 0.44
CA THR A 105 -14.58 5.95 1.09
C THR A 105 -13.87 6.76 0.01
N PRO A 106 -13.71 8.09 0.18
CA PRO A 106 -12.92 8.89 -0.74
C PRO A 106 -11.48 8.39 -0.85
N LEU A 107 -10.99 8.29 -2.10
CA LEU A 107 -9.57 8.08 -2.39
C LEU A 107 -8.82 9.40 -2.35
N ILE A 108 -7.70 9.41 -1.65
CA ILE A 108 -6.83 10.56 -1.45
C ILE A 108 -5.57 10.33 -2.27
N LYS A 109 -5.20 11.35 -3.06
CA LYS A 109 -3.96 11.33 -3.83
C LYS A 109 -2.78 11.63 -2.90
N GLY A 110 -1.73 10.81 -2.97
CA GLY A 110 -0.46 11.12 -2.31
C GLY A 110 0.10 12.47 -2.76
N LYS A 111 0.79 13.17 -1.87
CA LYS A 111 1.46 14.44 -2.19
C LYS A 111 2.83 14.17 -2.80
N SER A 112 3.19 14.94 -3.82
CA SER A 112 4.57 14.97 -4.32
C SER A 112 5.46 15.65 -3.28
N VAL A 113 6.44 14.91 -2.76
CA VAL A 113 7.44 15.44 -1.83
C VAL A 113 8.68 15.80 -2.64
N ASN A 114 9.22 17.01 -2.44
CA ASN A 114 10.32 17.54 -3.23
C ASN A 114 11.64 16.74 -3.12
N ASP A 115 11.77 15.85 -2.12
CA ASP A 115 13.03 15.17 -1.75
C ASP A 115 13.06 13.64 -1.91
N GLY A 116 12.07 13.03 -2.57
CA GLY A 116 12.18 11.61 -2.90
C GLY A 116 10.88 10.95 -3.33
N PHE A 117 11.02 9.96 -4.21
CA PHE A 117 9.96 9.13 -4.79
C PHE A 117 9.16 8.27 -3.78
N HIS A 118 9.31 8.49 -2.48
CA HIS A 118 9.01 7.44 -1.52
C HIS A 118 7.54 7.03 -1.43
N PHE A 119 6.59 7.93 -1.74
CA PHE A 119 5.17 7.59 -1.74
C PHE A 119 4.32 8.32 -2.80
N TYR A 120 4.95 8.90 -3.83
CA TYR A 120 4.22 9.48 -4.95
C TYR A 120 3.61 8.35 -5.78
N GLY A 121 2.30 8.42 -6.06
CA GLY A 121 1.58 7.34 -6.75
C GLY A 121 0.71 6.51 -5.81
N TYR A 122 1.04 6.34 -4.53
CA TYR A 122 0.21 5.49 -3.66
C TYR A 122 -1.21 6.04 -3.47
N ARG A 123 -2.17 5.11 -3.32
CA ARG A 123 -3.56 5.44 -3.00
C ARG A 123 -3.73 5.48 -1.49
N TYR A 124 -4.37 6.53 -1.02
CA TYR A 124 -4.65 6.73 0.40
C TYR A 124 -6.15 6.77 0.65
N VAL A 125 -6.55 6.41 1.87
CA VAL A 125 -7.89 6.58 2.41
C VAL A 125 -7.80 7.21 3.79
N ASN A 126 -8.85 7.90 4.22
CA ASN A 126 -8.91 8.45 5.57
C ASN A 126 -9.49 7.42 6.54
N LEU A 127 -8.64 6.74 7.29
CA LEU A 127 -9.03 5.87 8.39
C LEU A 127 -9.27 6.72 9.65
N LEU A 128 -10.50 6.73 10.15
CA LEU A 128 -10.91 7.53 11.31
C LEU A 128 -10.76 6.77 12.62
N GLU A 129 -11.16 5.50 12.64
CA GLU A 129 -11.13 4.66 13.84
C GLU A 129 -10.76 3.22 13.50
N ILE A 130 -10.08 2.56 14.45
CA ILE A 130 -9.89 1.12 14.49
C ILE A 130 -10.62 0.58 15.72
N ILE A 131 -11.55 -0.34 15.50
CA ILE A 131 -12.44 -0.87 16.53
C ILE A 131 -12.01 -2.30 16.83
N VAL A 132 -11.78 -2.61 18.12
CA VAL A 132 -11.45 -3.95 18.62
C VAL A 132 -12.53 -4.36 19.61
N GLY A 133 -13.47 -5.20 19.19
CA GLY A 133 -14.63 -5.59 19.98
C GLY A 133 -15.42 -4.38 20.47
N ASP A 134 -15.38 -4.10 21.77
CA ASP A 134 -16.03 -2.94 22.41
C ASP A 134 -15.17 -1.68 22.50
N MET A 135 -13.88 -1.77 22.16
CA MET A 135 -12.92 -0.66 22.22
C MET A 135 -12.85 0.10 20.90
N HIS A 136 -13.02 1.42 20.96
CA HIS A 136 -12.92 2.34 19.82
C HIS A 136 -11.61 3.14 19.85
N GLY A 137 -10.66 2.77 19.00
CA GLY A 137 -9.37 3.44 18.85
C GLY A 137 -9.42 4.53 17.78
N LYS A 138 -9.64 5.78 18.18
CA LYS A 138 -9.59 6.92 17.25
C LYS A 138 -8.17 7.16 16.75
N ILE A 139 -8.03 7.37 15.45
CA ILE A 139 -6.74 7.73 14.85
C ILE A 139 -6.43 9.19 15.20
N PRO A 140 -5.27 9.49 15.82
CA PRO A 140 -4.87 10.86 16.12
C PRO A 140 -4.79 11.74 14.87
N ASP A 141 -5.25 12.98 14.95
CA ASP A 141 -5.34 13.93 13.82
C ASP A 141 -4.04 14.07 13.01
N LYS A 142 -2.89 14.01 13.70
CA LYS A 142 -1.56 14.09 13.08
C LYS A 142 -1.25 12.93 12.10
N PHE A 143 -2.00 11.83 12.19
CA PHE A 143 -1.85 10.67 11.32
C PHE A 143 -2.96 10.56 10.27
N LEU A 144 -4.06 11.32 10.40
CA LEU A 144 -5.14 11.33 9.40
C LEU A 144 -4.67 11.97 8.09
N VAL A 145 -3.94 13.07 8.17
CA VAL A 145 -3.56 13.87 7.01
C VAL A 145 -2.12 13.60 6.60
N ILE A 146 -1.91 13.41 5.29
CA ILE A 146 -0.56 13.35 4.71
C ILE A 146 0.10 14.72 4.86
N SER A 147 1.13 14.75 5.70
CA SER A 147 1.92 15.93 6.01
C SER A 147 2.76 16.38 4.79
N PRO A 148 3.23 17.65 4.74
CA PRO A 148 4.01 18.15 3.60
C PRO A 148 5.32 17.39 3.34
N ASP A 149 5.84 16.71 4.36
CA ASP A 149 7.02 15.82 4.29
C ASP A 149 6.68 14.40 3.79
N GLY A 150 5.40 14.12 3.48
CA GLY A 150 4.92 12.82 3.02
C GLY A 150 4.53 11.84 4.11
N ASN A 151 4.65 12.21 5.39
CA ASN A 151 4.32 11.32 6.51
C ASN A 151 2.81 11.32 6.84
N GLY A 152 2.32 10.20 7.37
CA GLY A 152 0.93 10.01 7.79
C GLY A 152 0.02 9.49 6.69
N GLY A 153 -1.29 9.51 6.94
CA GLY A 153 -2.31 8.90 6.09
C GLY A 153 -2.40 7.38 6.27
N THR A 154 -3.41 6.78 5.63
CA THR A 154 -3.55 5.33 5.53
C THR A 154 -3.41 4.93 4.08
N LEU A 155 -2.37 4.15 3.79
CA LEU A 155 -1.97 3.74 2.45
C LEU A 155 -2.56 2.37 2.13
N LEU A 156 -3.14 2.23 0.93
CA LEU A 156 -3.58 0.94 0.40
C LEU A 156 -2.40 0.27 -0.28
N ASN A 157 -2.03 -0.92 0.20
CA ASN A 157 -0.88 -1.67 -0.32
C ASN A 157 -1.26 -3.12 -0.64
N THR A 158 -0.94 -3.56 -1.86
CA THR A 158 -1.05 -4.98 -2.25
C THR A 158 0.28 -5.73 -2.13
N TRP A 159 1.37 -5.05 -1.79
CA TRP A 159 2.72 -5.62 -1.80
C TRP A 159 3.21 -6.14 -0.45
N THR A 160 2.56 -5.78 0.66
CA THR A 160 2.88 -6.31 1.98
C THR A 160 1.85 -7.32 2.45
N LEU A 161 2.34 -8.38 3.09
CA LEU A 161 1.48 -9.43 3.65
C LEU A 161 0.73 -9.00 4.91
N TYR A 162 1.25 -8.01 5.65
CA TYR A 162 0.70 -7.58 6.93
C TYR A 162 0.33 -6.10 6.90
N THR A 163 -0.62 -5.71 7.75
CA THR A 163 -0.95 -4.31 8.00
C THR A 163 0.06 -3.71 8.98
N TYR A 164 0.69 -2.60 8.58
CA TYR A 164 1.61 -1.84 9.43
C TYR A 164 0.93 -0.56 9.91
N MET A 165 1.27 -0.14 11.12
CA MET A 165 0.73 1.08 11.71
C MET A 165 1.76 1.73 12.63
N GLU A 166 1.53 3.01 12.95
CA GLU A 166 2.41 3.72 13.87
C GLU A 166 2.41 3.07 15.27
N ARG A 167 3.56 3.05 15.93
CA ARG A 167 3.81 2.29 17.16
C ARG A 167 2.79 2.59 18.26
N SER A 168 2.43 3.85 18.48
CA SER A 168 1.47 4.22 19.53
C SER A 168 0.06 3.74 19.21
N ILE A 169 -0.33 3.74 17.93
CA ILE A 169 -1.60 3.14 17.48
C ILE A 169 -1.57 1.63 17.70
N TYR A 170 -0.51 0.96 17.24
CA TYR A 170 -0.34 -0.49 17.38
C TYR A 170 -0.45 -0.94 18.84
N GLN A 171 0.31 -0.30 19.74
CA GLN A 171 0.34 -0.67 21.16
C GLN A 171 -1.02 -0.53 21.83
N ASN A 172 -1.78 0.52 21.49
CA ASN A 172 -3.12 0.72 22.06
C ASN A 172 -4.09 -0.38 21.59
N LEU A 173 -4.02 -0.74 20.31
CA LEU A 173 -4.88 -1.77 19.73
C LEU A 173 -4.53 -3.16 20.25
N THR A 174 -3.26 -3.51 20.31
CA THR A 174 -2.84 -4.83 20.82
C THR A 174 -3.16 -4.99 22.29
N GLN A 175 -3.02 -3.93 23.10
CA GLN A 175 -3.44 -3.97 24.50
C GLN A 175 -4.95 -4.21 24.65
N ALA A 176 -5.78 -3.54 23.84
CA ALA A 176 -7.22 -3.78 23.83
C ALA A 176 -7.55 -5.21 23.38
N PHE A 177 -6.90 -5.70 22.33
CA PHE A 177 -7.06 -7.06 21.82
C PHE A 177 -6.69 -8.10 22.89
N GLU A 178 -5.54 -7.97 23.53
CA GLU A 178 -5.08 -8.85 24.61
C GLU A 178 -6.06 -8.87 25.79
N SER A 179 -6.59 -7.70 26.18
CA SER A 179 -7.54 -7.61 27.30
C SER A 179 -8.84 -8.38 27.05
N GLN A 180 -9.25 -8.49 25.79
CA GLN A 180 -10.47 -9.21 25.37
C GLN A 180 -10.19 -10.69 25.05
N MET A 181 -8.93 -11.07 24.84
CA MET A 181 -8.50 -12.45 24.60
C MET A 181 -8.26 -13.26 25.89
N GLY A 182 -8.79 -12.83 27.04
CA GLY A 182 -8.50 -13.40 28.37
C GLY A 182 -8.78 -14.90 28.57
N ARG A 183 -9.46 -15.56 27.62
CA ARG A 183 -9.63 -17.02 27.57
C ARG A 183 -8.34 -17.76 27.17
N TYR A 184 -7.48 -17.14 26.38
CA TYR A 184 -6.31 -17.78 25.79
C TYR A 184 -5.04 -17.32 26.48
N ALA A 185 -4.13 -18.25 26.76
CA ALA A 185 -2.83 -17.92 27.33
C ALA A 185 -1.95 -17.21 26.29
N ARG A 186 -1.27 -16.13 26.69
CA ARG A 186 -0.31 -15.45 25.81
C ARG A 186 0.88 -16.39 25.54
N ALA A 187 1.15 -16.62 24.26
CA ALA A 187 2.36 -17.32 23.79
C ALA A 187 3.57 -16.34 23.69
N PRO A 188 4.73 -16.75 23.18
CA PRO A 188 5.75 -15.80 22.70
C PRO A 188 5.31 -15.09 21.41
N ASP A 189 5.86 -13.91 21.12
CA ASP A 189 5.77 -13.27 19.79
C ASP A 189 6.63 -14.04 18.78
N ILE A 190 6.30 -13.94 17.49
CA ILE A 190 7.07 -14.55 16.40
C ILE A 190 7.64 -13.43 15.51
N GLY A 191 8.89 -13.06 15.75
CA GLY A 191 9.54 -11.96 15.03
C GLY A 191 8.84 -10.63 15.33
N VAL A 192 8.30 -9.98 14.29
CA VAL A 192 7.51 -8.74 14.41
C VAL A 192 6.01 -9.00 14.61
N LEU A 193 5.60 -10.27 14.63
CA LEU A 193 4.19 -10.66 14.74
C LEU A 193 3.83 -10.92 16.20
N GLY A 194 2.88 -10.13 16.67
CA GLY A 194 2.33 -10.19 18.01
C GLY A 194 1.04 -9.36 18.10
N PRO A 195 0.24 -9.55 19.15
CA PRO A 195 0.32 -10.60 20.15
C PRO A 195 -0.26 -11.94 19.61
N CYS A 196 0.41 -13.05 19.87
CA CYS A 196 -0.08 -14.42 19.56
C CYS A 196 -0.86 -15.05 20.74
N PHE A 197 -1.51 -16.19 20.57
CA PHE A 197 -2.20 -16.87 21.68
C PHE A 197 -2.09 -18.38 21.55
N GLN A 198 -2.08 -19.08 22.69
CA GLN A 198 -2.15 -20.54 22.70
C GLN A 198 -3.59 -20.97 22.44
N LEU A 199 -3.79 -21.79 21.41
CA LEU A 199 -5.10 -22.35 21.11
C LEU A 199 -5.48 -23.42 22.14
N ILE A 200 -6.78 -23.50 22.44
CA ILE A 200 -7.30 -24.53 23.34
C ILE A 200 -7.44 -25.84 22.54
N PRO A 201 -6.81 -26.94 22.97
CA PRO A 201 -6.94 -28.22 22.27
C PRO A 201 -8.39 -28.70 22.22
N ASN A 202 -8.79 -29.30 21.10
CA ASN A 202 -10.13 -29.86 20.85
C ASN A 202 -11.26 -28.83 20.76
N GLU A 203 -10.96 -27.56 20.46
CA GLU A 203 -11.94 -26.57 20.05
C GLU A 203 -11.87 -26.34 18.53
N ASP A 204 -13.02 -26.43 17.85
CA ASP A 204 -13.11 -26.23 16.41
C ASP A 204 -13.08 -24.75 16.00
N PHE A 205 -13.32 -23.84 16.95
CA PHE A 205 -13.45 -22.40 16.70
C PHE A 205 -12.63 -21.58 17.70
N VAL A 206 -11.96 -20.55 17.19
CA VAL A 206 -11.28 -19.54 17.99
C VAL A 206 -12.19 -18.32 18.11
N TYR A 207 -12.43 -17.88 19.35
CA TYR A 207 -13.19 -16.67 19.63
C TYR A 207 -12.20 -15.53 19.85
N TYR A 208 -12.31 -14.48 19.04
CA TYR A 208 -11.45 -13.30 19.14
C TYR A 208 -12.31 -12.05 18.97
N PRO A 209 -11.87 -10.89 19.50
CA PRO A 209 -12.64 -9.66 19.34
C PRO A 209 -12.69 -9.27 17.87
N ALA A 210 -13.88 -8.87 17.41
CA ALA A 210 -14.05 -8.39 16.04
C ALA A 210 -13.16 -7.17 15.79
N LEU A 211 -12.46 -7.14 14.66
CA LEU A 211 -11.65 -5.99 14.25
C LEU A 211 -12.38 -5.25 13.13
N SER A 212 -12.47 -3.93 13.21
CA SER A 212 -13.07 -3.13 12.15
C SER A 212 -12.32 -1.82 11.90
N LEU A 213 -12.30 -1.41 10.64
CA LEU A 213 -11.75 -0.15 10.19
C LEU A 213 -12.90 0.77 9.78
N LEU A 214 -12.97 1.96 10.38
CA LEU A 214 -13.97 2.98 10.05
C LEU A 214 -13.31 4.09 9.26
N PHE A 215 -13.81 4.34 8.06
CA PHE A 215 -13.27 5.33 7.13
C PHE A 215 -14.14 6.59 7.04
N GLU A 216 -13.56 7.64 6.47
CA GLU A 216 -14.30 8.81 6.02
C GLU A 216 -15.44 8.42 5.07
N GLY A 217 -16.57 9.10 5.19
CA GLY A 217 -17.80 8.74 4.47
C GLY A 217 -18.63 7.65 5.17
N GLY A 218 -18.15 7.11 6.30
CA GLY A 218 -18.89 6.16 7.13
C GLY A 218 -18.77 4.70 6.69
N ALA A 219 -17.91 4.41 5.72
CA ALA A 219 -17.61 3.03 5.33
C ALA A 219 -16.93 2.28 6.48
N LYS A 220 -17.45 1.10 6.81
CA LYS A 220 -16.91 0.23 7.85
C LYS A 220 -16.48 -1.09 7.21
N MET A 221 -15.20 -1.45 7.34
CA MET A 221 -14.66 -2.74 6.91
C MET A 221 -14.45 -3.62 8.13
N GLU A 222 -15.13 -4.76 8.21
CA GLU A 222 -14.90 -5.76 9.25
C GLU A 222 -13.85 -6.75 8.74
N LEU A 223 -12.79 -6.96 9.53
CA LEU A 223 -11.72 -7.89 9.19
C LEU A 223 -12.07 -9.27 9.75
N SER A 224 -12.14 -10.24 8.84
CA SER A 224 -12.49 -11.62 9.13
C SER A 224 -11.27 -12.46 9.53
N TRP A 225 -11.51 -13.69 10.01
CA TRP A 225 -10.44 -14.64 10.40
C TRP A 225 -9.45 -15.00 9.29
N ILE A 226 -9.79 -14.77 8.01
CA ILE A 226 -8.89 -15.02 6.88
C ILE A 226 -7.88 -13.87 6.72
N GLU A 227 -8.18 -12.70 7.28
CA GLU A 227 -7.46 -11.44 7.08
C GLU A 227 -6.62 -11.05 8.30
N LEU A 228 -6.61 -11.88 9.35
CA LEU A 228 -5.92 -11.71 10.63
C LEU A 228 -4.88 -12.82 10.86
#